data_AF-A0A5F1SHC7-F1
#
_entry.id   AF-A0A5F1SHC7-F1
#
_cell.length_a   1.000
_cell.length_b   1.000
_cell.length_c   1.000
_cell.angle_alpha   90.00
_cell.angle_beta   90.00
_cell.angle_gamma   90.00
#
_symmetry.space_group_name_H-M   'P 1'
#
loop_
_entity.id
_entity.type
_entity.pdbx_description
1 polymer ?
#
loop_
_entity_poly.entity_id
_entity_poly.type
_entity_poly.pdbx_seq_one_letter_code
_entity_poly.pdbx_strand_id
1 'polypeptide(L)'
;MANTDARYLIRDYGPMVLFASITVGGMIFIWSAKLMGWSLPIVTGVPLVLMGVYFIVSLAVAGFRLHNEQAGDNLYYMGFLFTLSSLGVSLYLFAGETSIETIVRNFGIAITSTIAGVTLRILFNQMRRDPIDIERSVRHELAEMTRRVRTELDSSSREFSHYRRVSNQMLSEGFEEIARQAERNGQEINKILEMLAKQAVTPINDAAAQLTTTTSQLSDIIGTFGAAVENVGRKLEEIRSPEDVVRAELAPAITAIKEMSEAQLQPLRNIEVALGRMAEAMGHASPRSSAADRDAMPTNEIVPRKRWWHLW
;
A
#
# COMPACT_ATOMS: atom_id res chain seq x y z
N MET A 1 13.95 -16.36 -64.22
CA MET A 1 13.13 -17.50 -64.69
C MET A 1 14.03 -18.65 -65.11
N ALA A 2 14.58 -18.74 -66.33
CA ALA A 2 15.32 -19.92 -66.84
C ALA A 2 16.24 -20.72 -65.88
N ASN A 3 17.01 -20.06 -64.99
CA ASN A 3 17.89 -20.72 -64.01
C ASN A 3 17.13 -21.41 -62.85
N THR A 4 15.88 -21.03 -62.60
CA THR A 4 14.96 -21.71 -61.67
C THR A 4 14.40 -22.99 -62.31
N ASP A 5 13.95 -22.89 -63.55
CA ASP A 5 13.29 -23.96 -64.30
C ASP A 5 14.26 -25.12 -64.56
N ALA A 6 15.50 -24.80 -64.93
CA ALA A 6 16.59 -25.76 -65.06
C ALA A 6 16.88 -26.55 -63.77
N ARG A 7 16.80 -25.92 -62.60
CA ARG A 7 17.00 -26.59 -61.30
C ARG A 7 15.87 -27.56 -60.96
N TYR A 8 14.63 -27.23 -61.34
CA TYR A 8 13.49 -28.13 -61.21
C TYR A 8 13.66 -29.36 -62.11
N LEU A 9 13.95 -29.16 -63.40
CA LEU A 9 14.18 -30.25 -64.36
C LEU A 9 15.34 -31.16 -63.93
N ILE A 10 16.44 -30.61 -63.42
CA ILE A 10 17.57 -31.40 -62.91
C ILE A 10 17.20 -32.21 -61.67
N ARG A 11 16.38 -31.68 -60.75
CA ARG A 11 15.95 -32.44 -59.56
C ARG A 11 14.97 -33.55 -59.92
N ASP A 12 14.01 -33.25 -60.80
CA ASP A 12 12.86 -34.12 -61.03
C ASP A 12 13.13 -35.19 -62.11
N TYR A 13 13.97 -34.91 -63.12
CA TYR A 13 14.39 -35.88 -64.14
C TYR A 13 15.85 -36.36 -64.01
N GLY A 14 16.72 -35.61 -63.35
CA GLY A 14 18.15 -35.95 -63.21
C GLY A 14 18.41 -37.36 -62.67
N PRO A 15 17.71 -37.87 -61.64
CA PRO A 15 17.89 -39.23 -61.14
C PRO A 15 17.61 -40.31 -62.20
N MET A 16 16.61 -40.10 -63.05
CA MET A 16 16.28 -41.00 -64.15
C MET A 16 17.36 -40.97 -65.25
N VAL A 17 17.84 -39.78 -65.60
CA VAL A 17 18.94 -39.59 -66.58
C VAL A 17 20.26 -40.19 -66.06
N LEU A 18 20.55 -40.04 -64.77
CA LEU A 18 21.73 -40.63 -64.10
C LEU A 18 21.68 -42.16 -64.14
N PHE A 19 20.55 -42.77 -63.77
CA PHE A 19 20.35 -44.20 -63.87
C PHE A 19 20.49 -44.71 -65.32
N ALA A 20 19.83 -44.05 -66.28
CA ALA A 20 19.85 -44.46 -67.68
C ALA A 20 21.25 -44.34 -68.30
N SER A 21 21.97 -43.24 -68.05
CA SER A 21 23.33 -43.02 -68.59
C SER A 21 24.36 -43.99 -68.01
N ILE A 22 24.33 -44.27 -66.70
CA ILE A 22 25.23 -45.25 -66.08
C ILE A 22 24.89 -46.68 -66.55
N THR A 23 23.61 -47.02 -66.69
CA THR A 23 23.20 -48.36 -67.15
C THR A 23 23.56 -48.58 -68.63
N VAL A 24 23.20 -47.65 -69.53
CA VAL A 24 23.53 -47.78 -70.96
C VAL A 24 25.04 -47.70 -71.18
N GLY A 25 25.75 -46.81 -70.48
CA GLY A 25 27.21 -46.73 -70.52
C GLY A 25 27.90 -48.01 -70.05
N GLY A 26 27.43 -48.62 -68.96
CA GLY A 26 27.93 -49.90 -68.46
C GLY A 26 27.64 -51.08 -69.40
N MET A 27 26.46 -51.12 -70.03
CA MET A 27 26.13 -52.13 -71.05
C MET A 27 27.03 -52.00 -72.29
N ILE A 28 27.25 -50.78 -72.79
CA ILE A 28 28.17 -50.49 -73.91
C ILE A 28 29.60 -50.89 -73.55
N PHE A 29 30.06 -50.57 -72.34
CA PHE A 29 31.39 -50.97 -71.84
C PHE A 29 31.56 -52.49 -71.80
N ILE A 30 30.57 -53.24 -71.28
CA ILE A 30 30.60 -54.70 -71.25
C ILE A 30 30.66 -55.27 -72.67
N TRP A 31 29.92 -54.67 -73.62
CA TRP A 31 29.98 -55.01 -75.04
C TRP A 31 31.39 -54.81 -75.62
N SER A 32 31.93 -53.60 -75.57
CA SER A 32 33.23 -53.29 -76.17
C SER A 32 34.38 -54.06 -75.51
N ALA A 33 34.42 -54.12 -74.17
CA ALA A 33 35.48 -54.81 -73.45
C ALA A 33 35.52 -56.32 -73.75
N LYS A 34 34.36 -56.99 -73.86
CA LYS A 34 34.32 -58.41 -74.24
C LYS A 34 34.68 -58.63 -75.72
N LEU A 35 34.20 -57.80 -76.64
CA LEU A 35 34.56 -57.90 -78.06
C LEU A 35 36.05 -57.63 -78.31
N MET A 36 36.69 -56.79 -77.47
CA MET A 36 38.12 -56.52 -77.49
C MET A 36 38.96 -57.52 -76.66
N GLY A 37 38.36 -58.60 -76.14
CA GLY A 37 39.08 -59.66 -75.41
C GLY A 37 39.66 -59.24 -74.05
N TRP A 38 39.11 -58.22 -73.39
CA TRP A 38 39.64 -57.71 -72.12
C TRP A 38 39.51 -58.74 -70.99
N SER A 39 40.38 -58.62 -69.99
CA SER A 39 40.42 -59.58 -68.88
C SER A 39 39.14 -59.54 -68.04
N LEU A 40 38.64 -60.73 -67.74
CA LEU A 40 37.34 -60.95 -67.09
C LEU A 40 37.15 -60.19 -65.75
N PRO A 41 38.18 -60.01 -64.89
CA PRO A 41 38.06 -59.17 -63.70
C PRO A 41 37.78 -57.69 -64.01
N ILE A 42 38.29 -57.13 -65.11
CA ILE A 42 38.03 -55.73 -65.51
C ILE A 42 36.59 -55.60 -66.04
N VAL A 43 36.19 -56.55 -66.90
CA VAL A 43 34.84 -56.61 -67.51
C VAL A 43 33.73 -56.64 -66.46
N THR A 44 33.99 -57.21 -65.28
CA THR A 44 33.02 -57.30 -64.17
C THR A 44 33.26 -56.27 -63.06
N GLY A 45 34.52 -55.93 -62.76
CA GLY A 45 34.89 -54.96 -61.74
C GLY A 45 34.42 -53.55 -62.06
N VAL A 46 34.48 -53.11 -63.32
CA VAL A 46 34.00 -51.78 -63.72
C VAL A 46 32.47 -51.64 -63.53
N PRO A 47 31.62 -52.58 -63.99
CA PRO A 47 30.19 -52.61 -63.62
C PRO A 47 29.91 -52.55 -62.11
N LEU A 48 30.66 -53.30 -61.28
CA LEU A 48 30.52 -53.25 -59.82
C LEU A 48 30.88 -51.86 -59.25
N VAL A 49 31.93 -51.22 -59.76
CA VAL A 49 32.30 -49.84 -59.39
C VAL A 49 31.24 -48.83 -59.86
N LEU A 50 30.67 -48.98 -61.05
CA LEU A 50 29.57 -48.12 -61.54
C LEU A 50 28.33 -48.21 -60.63
N MET A 51 27.98 -49.41 -60.18
CA MET A 51 26.91 -49.63 -59.20
C MET A 51 27.24 -48.99 -57.84
N GLY A 52 28.49 -49.13 -57.36
CA GLY A 52 28.97 -48.48 -56.13
C GLY A 52 28.95 -46.95 -56.22
N VAL A 53 29.34 -46.37 -57.35
CA VAL A 53 29.28 -44.92 -57.59
C VAL A 53 27.82 -44.45 -57.62
N TYR A 54 26.93 -45.15 -58.32
CA TYR A 54 25.50 -44.83 -58.35
C TYR A 54 24.88 -44.87 -56.93
N PHE A 55 25.23 -45.87 -56.12
CA PHE A 55 24.82 -45.99 -54.72
C PHE A 55 25.29 -44.79 -53.88
N ILE A 56 26.57 -44.44 -53.95
CA ILE A 56 27.15 -43.31 -53.18
C ILE A 56 26.51 -41.99 -53.61
N VAL A 57 26.34 -41.74 -54.92
CA VAL A 57 25.72 -40.51 -55.43
C VAL A 57 24.26 -40.37 -54.98
N SER A 58 23.49 -41.47 -55.02
CA SER A 58 22.08 -41.50 -54.59
C SER A 58 21.88 -41.21 -53.10
N LEU A 59 22.87 -41.54 -52.26
CA LEU A 59 22.84 -41.25 -50.82
C LEU A 59 23.37 -39.84 -50.49
N ALA A 60 24.51 -39.47 -51.07
CA ALA A 60 25.27 -38.29 -50.67
C ALA A 60 24.74 -36.97 -51.29
N VAL A 61 24.27 -37.01 -52.54
CA VAL A 61 23.93 -35.77 -53.26
C VAL A 61 22.46 -35.41 -53.05
N ALA A 62 22.20 -34.34 -52.30
CA ALA A 62 20.85 -33.93 -51.90
C ALA A 62 19.87 -33.72 -53.08
N GLY A 63 20.36 -33.34 -54.26
CA GLY A 63 19.56 -33.19 -55.48
C GLY A 63 19.20 -34.50 -56.20
N PHE A 64 19.84 -35.62 -55.85
CA PHE A 64 19.58 -36.97 -56.41
C PHE A 64 19.02 -37.94 -55.36
N ARG A 65 18.46 -37.42 -54.26
CA ARG A 65 17.78 -38.21 -53.22
C ARG A 65 16.44 -38.76 -53.75
N LEU A 66 16.55 -39.85 -54.50
CA LEU A 66 15.48 -40.79 -54.82
C LEU A 66 14.77 -41.28 -53.54
N HIS A 67 13.55 -41.78 -53.68
CA HIS A 67 12.97 -42.62 -52.65
C HIS A 67 13.87 -43.88 -52.49
N ASN A 68 14.24 -44.27 -51.26
CA ASN A 68 15.23 -45.33 -51.01
C ASN A 68 14.89 -46.64 -51.74
N GLU A 69 13.59 -46.94 -51.86
CA GLU A 69 13.01 -48.07 -52.61
C GLU A 69 13.40 -48.02 -54.10
N GLN A 70 13.23 -46.88 -54.77
CA GLN A 70 13.58 -46.68 -56.18
C GLN A 70 15.09 -46.74 -56.43
N ALA A 71 15.92 -46.27 -55.49
CA ALA A 71 17.38 -46.37 -55.60
C ALA A 71 17.84 -47.84 -55.52
N GLY A 72 17.25 -48.63 -54.61
CA GLY A 72 17.50 -50.07 -54.51
C GLY A 72 17.03 -50.84 -55.74
N ASP A 73 15.85 -50.53 -56.27
CA ASP A 73 15.29 -51.17 -57.47
C ASP A 73 16.13 -50.86 -58.72
N ASN A 74 16.55 -49.60 -58.91
CA ASN A 74 17.46 -49.22 -59.99
C ASN A 74 18.78 -50.01 -59.93
N LEU A 75 19.35 -50.24 -58.74
CA LEU A 75 20.57 -51.05 -58.57
C LEU A 75 20.36 -52.53 -58.89
N TYR A 76 19.20 -53.08 -58.55
CA TYR A 76 18.82 -54.44 -58.93
C TYR A 76 18.68 -54.59 -60.45
N TYR A 77 17.97 -53.67 -61.11
CA TYR A 77 17.86 -53.67 -62.58
C TYR A 77 19.20 -53.45 -63.28
N MET A 78 20.07 -52.57 -62.74
CA MET A 78 21.41 -52.33 -63.27
C MET A 78 22.27 -53.62 -63.20
N GLY A 79 22.30 -54.28 -62.04
CA GLY A 79 23.03 -55.55 -61.87
C GLY A 79 22.54 -56.67 -62.79
N PHE A 80 21.22 -56.79 -62.95
CA PHE A 80 20.56 -57.75 -63.85
C PHE A 80 20.87 -57.48 -65.33
N LEU A 81 20.74 -56.22 -65.78
CA LEU A 81 21.02 -55.83 -67.17
C LEU A 81 22.50 -55.97 -67.53
N PHE A 82 23.41 -55.70 -66.58
CA PHE A 82 24.84 -55.95 -66.74
C PHE A 82 25.14 -57.46 -66.89
N THR A 83 24.55 -58.32 -66.05
CA THR A 83 24.72 -59.77 -66.15
C THR A 83 24.13 -60.31 -67.47
N LEU A 84 22.95 -59.86 -67.90
CA LEU A 84 22.37 -60.24 -69.19
C LEU A 84 23.21 -59.79 -70.39
N SER A 85 23.70 -58.54 -70.38
CA SER A 85 24.57 -58.02 -71.45
C SER A 85 25.88 -58.82 -71.53
N SER A 86 26.45 -59.14 -70.37
CA SER A 86 27.66 -59.94 -70.24
C SER A 86 27.44 -61.37 -70.76
N LEU A 87 26.31 -62.00 -70.46
CA LEU A 87 25.96 -63.32 -70.98
C LEU A 87 25.72 -63.28 -72.50
N GLY A 88 24.97 -62.29 -73.00
CA GLY A 88 24.64 -62.16 -74.42
C GLY A 88 25.87 -62.07 -75.32
N VAL A 89 26.90 -61.29 -74.94
CA VAL A 89 28.16 -61.23 -75.69
C VAL A 89 28.95 -62.54 -75.61
N SER A 90 28.93 -63.23 -74.47
CA SER A 90 29.60 -64.53 -74.35
C SER A 90 28.90 -65.65 -75.13
N LEU A 91 27.58 -65.56 -75.36
CA LEU A 91 26.85 -66.45 -76.26
C LEU A 91 27.09 -66.08 -77.73
N TYR A 92 27.23 -64.79 -78.06
CA TYR A 92 27.58 -64.33 -79.41
C TYR A 92 28.99 -64.78 -79.83
N LEU A 93 30.00 -64.58 -78.97
CA LEU A 93 31.38 -65.00 -79.23
C LEU A 93 31.56 -66.53 -79.25
N PHE A 94 30.68 -67.29 -78.59
CA PHE A 94 30.71 -68.76 -78.65
C PHE A 94 30.49 -69.30 -80.07
N ALA A 95 29.69 -68.62 -80.90
CA ALA A 95 29.43 -69.03 -82.28
C ALA A 95 30.66 -68.98 -83.22
N GLY A 96 31.78 -68.40 -82.77
CA GLY A 96 33.07 -68.45 -83.46
C GLY A 96 33.91 -69.67 -83.04
N GLU A 97 34.53 -69.61 -81.85
CA GLU A 97 35.67 -70.48 -81.51
C GLU A 97 35.80 -70.82 -79.99
N THR A 98 34.82 -70.47 -79.15
CA THR A 98 35.02 -70.47 -77.68
C THR A 98 34.69 -71.82 -77.00
N SER A 99 35.45 -72.21 -75.96
CA SER A 99 35.12 -73.40 -75.16
C SER A 99 33.94 -73.19 -74.19
N ILE A 100 33.15 -74.25 -73.94
CA ILE A 100 32.01 -74.22 -72.99
C ILE A 100 32.45 -73.81 -71.58
N GLU A 101 33.61 -74.30 -71.13
CA GLU A 101 34.22 -73.93 -69.83
C GLU A 101 34.42 -72.41 -69.71
N THR A 102 34.84 -71.76 -70.80
CA THR A 102 35.03 -70.31 -70.85
C THR A 102 33.70 -69.57 -70.71
N ILE A 103 32.60 -70.10 -71.28
CA ILE A 103 31.25 -69.55 -71.07
C ILE A 103 30.85 -69.68 -69.60
N VAL A 104 31.03 -70.86 -68.99
CA VAL A 104 30.66 -71.12 -67.59
C VAL A 104 31.44 -70.20 -66.64
N ARG A 105 32.74 -70.00 -66.89
CA ARG A 105 33.58 -69.05 -66.14
C ARG A 105 33.15 -67.59 -66.35
N ASN A 106 32.87 -67.20 -67.59
CA ASN A 106 32.36 -65.86 -67.94
C ASN A 106 31.00 -65.58 -67.26
N PHE A 107 30.13 -66.58 -67.20
CA PHE A 107 28.80 -66.51 -66.59
C PHE A 107 28.88 -66.46 -65.06
N GLY A 108 29.66 -67.35 -64.43
CA GLY A 108 29.85 -67.37 -62.98
C GLY A 108 30.38 -66.05 -62.42
N ILE A 109 31.31 -65.41 -63.14
CA ILE A 109 31.82 -64.09 -62.75
C ILE A 109 30.83 -62.97 -63.12
N ALA A 110 30.09 -63.07 -64.23
CA ALA A 110 29.02 -62.12 -64.57
C ALA A 110 27.84 -62.13 -63.58
N ILE A 111 27.55 -63.25 -62.90
CA ILE A 111 26.52 -63.33 -61.85
C ILE A 111 26.83 -62.39 -60.67
N THR A 112 28.10 -62.07 -60.41
CA THR A 112 28.48 -61.23 -59.26
C THR A 112 27.87 -59.83 -59.29
N SER A 113 27.61 -59.22 -60.46
CA SER A 113 26.89 -57.94 -60.55
C SER A 113 25.40 -58.07 -60.23
N THR A 114 24.77 -59.20 -60.56
CA THR A 114 23.39 -59.50 -60.10
C THR A 114 23.35 -59.73 -58.59
N ILE A 115 24.29 -60.49 -58.02
CA ILE A 115 24.40 -60.68 -56.55
C ILE A 115 24.57 -59.33 -55.86
N ALA A 116 25.52 -58.50 -56.31
CA ALA A 116 25.74 -57.17 -55.76
C ALA A 116 24.48 -56.29 -55.86
N GLY A 117 23.77 -56.31 -57.00
CA GLY A 117 22.51 -55.58 -57.18
C GLY A 117 21.42 -56.01 -56.19
N VAL A 118 21.27 -57.32 -55.94
CA VAL A 118 20.32 -57.86 -54.95
C VAL A 118 20.74 -57.49 -53.52
N THR A 119 22.00 -57.68 -53.15
CA THR A 119 22.51 -57.30 -51.81
C THR A 119 22.33 -55.80 -51.55
N LEU A 120 22.59 -54.95 -52.54
CA LEU A 120 22.52 -53.51 -52.40
C LEU A 120 21.06 -53.00 -52.43
N ARG A 121 20.15 -53.68 -53.14
CA ARG A 121 18.69 -53.50 -53.00
C ARG A 121 18.21 -53.82 -51.59
N ILE A 122 18.65 -54.94 -51.01
CA ILE A 122 18.29 -55.34 -49.64
C ILE A 122 18.78 -54.28 -48.64
N LEU A 123 20.02 -53.80 -48.78
CA LEU A 123 20.56 -52.73 -47.93
C LEU A 123 19.75 -51.43 -48.05
N PHE A 124 19.41 -51.00 -49.27
CA PHE A 124 18.56 -49.83 -49.49
C PHE A 124 17.17 -49.98 -48.89
N ASN A 125 16.54 -51.14 -49.04
CA ASN A 125 15.19 -51.38 -48.54
C ASN A 125 15.14 -51.55 -47.00
N GLN A 126 16.25 -51.95 -46.36
CA GLN A 126 16.37 -51.91 -44.90
C GLN A 126 16.55 -50.49 -44.36
N MET A 127 17.01 -49.52 -45.17
CA MET A 127 17.05 -48.10 -44.81
C MET A 127 15.68 -47.39 -44.97
N ARG A 128 14.57 -48.15 -45.05
CA ARG A 128 13.20 -47.62 -45.20
C ARG A 128 12.64 -47.12 -43.86
N ARG A 129 12.89 -45.85 -43.54
CA ARG A 129 12.02 -45.07 -42.64
C ARG A 129 10.89 -44.48 -43.47
N ASP A 130 9.66 -44.95 -43.29
CA ASP A 130 8.51 -44.50 -44.08
C ASP A 130 8.15 -43.03 -43.76
N PRO A 131 8.29 -42.08 -44.70
CA PRO A 131 7.95 -40.68 -44.44
C PRO A 131 6.44 -40.44 -44.38
N ILE A 132 5.65 -41.28 -45.06
CA ILE A 132 4.22 -41.09 -45.27
C ILE A 132 3.43 -41.43 -44.00
N ASP A 133 3.86 -42.49 -43.29
CA ASP A 133 3.25 -42.84 -42.01
C ASP A 133 3.58 -41.82 -40.91
N ILE A 134 4.78 -41.21 -40.95
CA ILE A 134 5.14 -40.07 -40.10
C ILE A 134 4.30 -38.84 -40.45
N GLU A 135 4.09 -38.52 -41.73
CA GLU A 135 3.25 -37.40 -42.12
C GLU A 135 1.79 -37.61 -41.69
N ARG A 136 1.26 -38.83 -41.82
CA ARG A 136 -0.09 -39.19 -41.38
C ARG A 136 -0.26 -39.11 -39.87
N SER A 137 0.69 -39.62 -39.09
CA SER A 137 0.63 -39.54 -37.63
C SER A 137 0.72 -38.10 -37.14
N VAL A 138 1.65 -37.30 -37.67
CA VAL A 138 1.79 -35.87 -37.35
C VAL A 138 0.54 -35.08 -37.76
N ARG A 139 -0.06 -35.34 -38.93
CA ARG A 139 -1.34 -34.74 -39.34
C ARG A 139 -2.48 -35.10 -38.37
N HIS A 140 -2.51 -36.34 -37.86
CA HIS A 140 -3.52 -36.78 -36.89
C HIS A 140 -3.34 -36.14 -35.52
N GLU A 141 -2.10 -36.14 -35.00
CA GLU A 141 -1.72 -35.53 -33.72
C GLU A 141 -1.98 -34.01 -33.72
N LEU A 142 -1.60 -33.30 -34.79
CA LEU A 142 -1.91 -31.87 -34.95
C LEU A 142 -3.42 -31.61 -34.98
N ALA A 143 -4.21 -32.47 -35.63
CA ALA A 143 -5.66 -32.34 -35.66
C ALA A 143 -6.30 -32.62 -34.28
N GLU A 144 -5.75 -33.56 -33.50
CA GLU A 144 -6.19 -33.83 -32.13
C GLU A 144 -5.85 -32.68 -31.19
N MET A 145 -4.61 -32.19 -31.23
CA MET A 145 -4.14 -31.06 -30.42
C MET A 145 -4.93 -29.78 -30.74
N THR A 146 -5.22 -29.53 -32.02
CA THR A 146 -6.10 -28.41 -32.45
C THR A 146 -7.51 -28.54 -31.88
N ARG A 147 -8.07 -29.77 -31.82
CA ARG A 147 -9.38 -30.01 -31.19
C ARG A 147 -9.33 -29.78 -29.67
N ARG A 148 -8.28 -30.24 -28.97
CA ARG A 148 -8.08 -30.00 -27.54
C ARG A 148 -8.00 -28.50 -27.23
N VAL A 149 -7.15 -27.76 -27.94
CA VAL A 149 -7.00 -26.30 -27.79
C VAL A 149 -8.31 -25.56 -28.05
N ARG A 150 -9.08 -25.96 -29.08
CA ARG A 150 -10.41 -25.37 -29.32
C ARG A 150 -11.37 -25.60 -28.15
N THR A 151 -11.47 -26.83 -27.64
CA THR A 151 -12.35 -27.15 -26.51
C THR A 151 -11.97 -26.33 -25.26
N GLU A 152 -10.69 -26.15 -25.01
CA GLU A 152 -10.18 -25.35 -23.89
C GLU A 152 -10.55 -23.86 -24.05
N LEU A 153 -10.32 -23.28 -25.23
CA LEU A 153 -10.72 -21.89 -25.54
C LEU A 153 -12.23 -21.68 -25.46
N ASP A 154 -13.04 -22.63 -25.95
CA ASP A 154 -14.50 -22.63 -25.80
C ASP A 154 -14.90 -22.73 -24.31
N SER A 155 -14.10 -23.40 -23.46
CA SER A 155 -14.30 -23.46 -22.00
C SER A 155 -13.99 -22.11 -21.34
N SER A 156 -12.77 -21.59 -21.51
CA SER A 156 -12.34 -20.30 -20.94
C SER A 156 -13.24 -19.15 -21.37
N SER A 157 -13.73 -19.15 -22.61
CA SER A 157 -14.68 -18.15 -23.13
C SER A 157 -16.01 -18.12 -22.35
N ARG A 158 -16.52 -19.29 -21.94
CA ARG A 158 -17.71 -19.40 -21.07
C ARG A 158 -17.39 -18.94 -19.65
N GLU A 159 -16.22 -19.31 -19.12
CA GLU A 159 -15.78 -18.91 -17.78
C GLU A 159 -15.58 -17.39 -17.67
N PHE A 160 -14.88 -16.74 -18.61
CA PHE A 160 -14.77 -15.28 -18.68
C PHE A 160 -16.14 -14.60 -18.82
N SER A 161 -17.06 -15.19 -19.60
CA SER A 161 -18.43 -14.67 -19.74
C SER A 161 -19.23 -14.77 -18.43
N HIS A 162 -19.02 -15.83 -17.66
CA HIS A 162 -19.60 -16.02 -16.32
C HIS A 162 -18.99 -15.06 -15.30
N TYR A 163 -17.66 -15.02 -15.20
CA TYR A 163 -16.91 -14.12 -14.33
C TYR A 163 -17.31 -12.66 -14.57
N ARG A 164 -17.38 -12.21 -15.83
CA ARG A 164 -17.84 -10.86 -16.17
C ARG A 164 -19.26 -10.58 -15.67
N ARG A 165 -20.18 -11.55 -15.73
CA ARG A 165 -21.55 -11.37 -15.21
C ARG A 165 -21.54 -11.22 -13.68
N VAL A 166 -20.90 -12.15 -12.97
CA VAL A 166 -20.82 -12.15 -11.51
C VAL A 166 -20.07 -10.91 -10.99
N SER A 167 -18.99 -10.49 -11.66
CA SER A 167 -18.25 -9.27 -11.33
C SER A 167 -19.12 -8.01 -11.47
N ASN A 168 -19.88 -7.85 -12.56
CA ASN A 168 -20.80 -6.72 -12.69
C ASN A 168 -21.93 -6.75 -11.66
N GLN A 169 -22.45 -7.94 -11.34
CA GLN A 169 -23.47 -8.11 -10.29
C GLN A 169 -22.93 -7.70 -8.92
N MET A 170 -21.78 -8.25 -8.49
CA MET A 170 -21.14 -7.91 -7.21
C MET A 170 -20.76 -6.43 -7.11
N LEU A 171 -20.37 -5.79 -8.22
CA LEU A 171 -20.13 -4.35 -8.25
C LEU A 171 -21.42 -3.56 -8.06
N SER A 172 -22.51 -3.93 -8.74
CA SER A 172 -23.82 -3.28 -8.60
C SER A 172 -24.37 -3.42 -7.19
N GLU A 173 -24.40 -4.65 -6.65
CA GLU A 173 -24.85 -4.95 -5.28
C GLU A 173 -23.95 -4.26 -4.24
N GLY A 174 -22.64 -4.24 -4.47
CA GLY A 174 -21.68 -3.55 -3.62
C GLY A 174 -21.86 -2.03 -3.57
N PHE A 175 -22.09 -1.38 -4.72
CA PHE A 175 -22.41 0.05 -4.76
C PHE A 175 -23.76 0.37 -4.09
N GLU A 176 -24.75 -0.50 -4.26
CA GLU A 176 -26.07 -0.34 -3.63
C GLU A 176 -26.00 -0.48 -2.10
N GLU A 177 -25.23 -1.43 -1.57
CA GLU A 177 -25.04 -1.55 -0.12
C GLU A 177 -24.14 -0.44 0.45
N ILE A 178 -23.10 0.01 -0.27
CA ILE A 178 -22.31 1.19 0.12
C ILE A 178 -23.21 2.43 0.21
N ALA A 179 -24.14 2.62 -0.73
CA ALA A 179 -25.10 3.73 -0.69
C ALA A 179 -26.04 3.61 0.54
N ARG A 180 -26.65 2.44 0.77
CA ARG A 180 -27.47 2.18 1.98
C ARG A 180 -26.69 2.40 3.28
N GLN A 181 -25.43 1.99 3.33
CA GLN A 181 -24.60 2.10 4.52
C GLN A 181 -24.14 3.53 4.76
N ALA A 182 -23.84 4.29 3.70
CA ALA A 182 -23.58 5.72 3.78
C ALA A 182 -24.80 6.51 4.28
N GLU A 183 -26.01 6.18 3.81
CA GLU A 183 -27.24 6.83 4.27
C GLU A 183 -27.54 6.50 5.74
N ARG A 184 -27.45 5.23 6.16
CA ARG A 184 -27.56 4.83 7.58
C ARG A 184 -26.56 5.57 8.46
N ASN A 185 -25.30 5.62 8.05
CA ASN A 185 -24.25 6.34 8.79
C ASN A 185 -24.56 7.85 8.86
N GLY A 186 -25.05 8.45 7.78
CA GLY A 186 -25.50 9.84 7.76
C GLY A 186 -26.67 10.10 8.73
N GLN A 187 -27.64 9.19 8.82
CA GLN A 187 -28.75 9.29 9.79
C GLN A 187 -28.26 9.19 11.24
N GLU A 188 -27.34 8.26 11.57
CA GLU A 188 -26.75 8.19 12.92
C GLU A 188 -25.88 9.40 13.26
N ILE A 189 -25.09 9.92 12.31
CA ILE A 189 -24.31 11.17 12.50
C ILE A 189 -25.24 12.35 12.81
N ASN A 190 -26.38 12.47 12.12
CA ASN A 190 -27.37 13.51 12.39
C ASN A 190 -27.99 13.37 13.81
N LYS A 191 -28.33 12.15 14.25
CA LYS A 191 -28.80 11.92 15.63
C LYS A 191 -27.76 12.31 16.67
N ILE A 192 -26.49 11.96 16.43
CA ILE A 192 -25.37 12.30 17.32
C ILE A 192 -25.18 13.81 17.38
N LEU A 193 -25.24 14.51 16.23
CA LEU A 193 -25.19 15.99 16.19
C LEU A 193 -26.37 16.62 16.92
N GLU A 194 -27.58 16.09 16.79
CA GLU A 194 -28.76 16.60 17.51
C GLU A 194 -28.64 16.40 19.03
N MET A 195 -28.14 15.25 19.48
CA MET A 195 -27.86 14.99 20.89
C MET A 195 -26.77 15.92 21.43
N LEU A 196 -25.66 16.11 20.69
CA LEU A 196 -24.57 17.02 21.07
C LEU A 196 -25.06 18.48 21.13
N ALA A 197 -25.85 18.94 20.16
CA ALA A 197 -26.43 20.28 20.17
C ALA A 197 -27.34 20.48 21.39
N LYS A 198 -28.22 19.51 21.70
CA LYS A 198 -29.07 19.56 22.90
C LYS A 198 -28.25 19.55 24.19
N GLN A 199 -27.22 18.71 24.29
CA GLN A 199 -26.32 18.66 25.45
C GLN A 199 -25.45 19.90 25.62
N ALA A 200 -25.10 20.61 24.53
CA ALA A 200 -24.33 21.85 24.59
C ALA A 200 -25.18 23.06 25.03
N VAL A 201 -26.47 23.09 24.71
CA VAL A 201 -27.39 24.18 25.10
C VAL A 201 -27.67 24.19 26.61
N THR A 202 -27.78 23.03 27.26
CA THR A 202 -28.07 22.93 28.70
C THR A 202 -27.07 23.71 29.58
N PRO A 203 -25.74 23.46 29.55
CA PRO A 203 -24.79 24.19 30.39
C PRO A 203 -24.65 25.67 30.03
N ILE A 204 -24.99 26.07 28.79
CA ILE A 204 -25.05 27.49 28.40
C ILE A 204 -26.24 28.18 29.10
N ASN A 205 -27.40 27.53 29.13
CA ASN A 205 -28.57 28.04 29.85
C ASN A 205 -28.34 28.05 31.37
N ASP A 206 -27.74 27.00 31.93
CA ASP A 206 -27.40 26.92 33.36
C ASP A 206 -26.43 28.05 33.76
N ALA A 207 -25.37 28.27 32.96
CA ALA A 207 -24.43 29.36 33.18
C ALA A 207 -25.09 30.74 33.03
N ALA A 208 -26.01 30.93 32.07
CA ALA A 208 -26.75 32.17 31.90
C ALA A 208 -27.71 32.45 33.08
N ALA A 209 -28.38 31.42 33.60
CA ALA A 209 -29.22 31.52 34.79
C ALA A 209 -28.38 31.82 36.06
N GLN A 210 -27.20 31.20 36.18
CA GLN A 210 -26.27 31.47 37.28
C GLN A 210 -25.72 32.90 37.23
N LEU A 211 -25.28 33.37 36.05
CA LEU A 211 -24.87 34.76 35.82
C LEU A 211 -25.99 35.75 36.17
N THR A 212 -27.23 35.49 35.74
CA THR A 212 -28.40 36.32 36.07
C THR A 212 -28.62 36.39 37.58
N THR A 213 -28.48 35.27 38.28
CA THR A 213 -28.58 35.19 39.75
C THR A 213 -27.48 36.01 40.43
N THR A 214 -26.23 35.88 39.99
CA THR A 214 -25.10 36.67 40.50
C THR A 214 -25.27 38.16 40.21
N THR A 215 -25.80 38.55 39.05
CA THR A 215 -26.11 39.95 38.73
C THR A 215 -27.22 40.52 39.61
N SER A 216 -28.24 39.73 39.97
CA SER A 216 -29.26 40.13 40.96
C SER A 216 -28.62 40.34 42.33
N GLN A 217 -27.83 39.38 42.81
CA GLN A 217 -27.13 39.48 44.09
C GLN A 217 -26.18 40.68 44.15
N LEU A 218 -25.46 40.98 43.07
CA LEU A 218 -24.64 42.19 42.96
C LEU A 218 -25.49 43.47 43.02
N SER A 219 -26.69 43.46 42.41
CA SER A 219 -27.61 44.60 42.45
C SER A 219 -28.14 44.84 43.87
N ASP A 220 -28.47 43.77 44.60
CA ASP A 220 -28.90 43.84 46.01
C ASP A 220 -27.75 44.31 46.93
N ILE A 221 -26.52 43.86 46.68
CA ILE A 221 -25.32 44.32 47.38
C ILE A 221 -25.04 45.80 47.08
N ILE A 222 -25.20 46.25 45.85
CA ILE A 222 -25.06 47.68 45.48
C ILE A 222 -26.16 48.52 46.12
N GLY A 223 -27.41 48.05 46.16
CA GLY A 223 -28.51 48.75 46.82
C GLY A 223 -28.32 48.87 48.34
N THR A 224 -27.93 47.79 49.01
CA THR A 224 -27.64 47.79 50.45
C THR A 224 -26.38 48.59 50.80
N PHE A 225 -25.35 48.56 49.96
CA PHE A 225 -24.19 49.44 50.09
C PHE A 225 -24.55 50.92 49.91
N GLY A 226 -25.37 51.25 48.91
CA GLY A 226 -25.90 52.61 48.70
C GLY A 226 -26.66 53.12 49.92
N ALA A 227 -27.59 52.33 50.45
CA ALA A 227 -28.32 52.65 51.68
C ALA A 227 -27.39 52.80 52.90
N ALA A 228 -26.32 52.00 53.00
CA ALA A 228 -25.32 52.14 54.06
C ALA A 228 -24.51 53.43 53.92
N VAL A 229 -24.08 53.80 52.70
CA VAL A 229 -23.38 55.06 52.40
C VAL A 229 -24.27 56.27 52.70
N GLU A 230 -25.53 56.24 52.29
CA GLU A 230 -26.50 57.30 52.60
C GLU A 230 -26.78 57.43 54.11
N ASN A 231 -26.83 56.30 54.83
CA ASN A 231 -26.95 56.29 56.28
C ASN A 231 -25.69 56.82 56.99
N VAL A 232 -24.49 56.61 56.43
CA VAL A 232 -23.25 57.25 56.89
C VAL A 232 -23.26 58.75 56.58
N GLY A 233 -23.70 59.16 55.40
CA GLY A 233 -23.84 60.57 55.02
C GLY A 233 -24.77 61.33 55.97
N ARG A 234 -25.96 60.81 56.23
CA ARG A 234 -26.91 61.40 57.19
C ARG A 234 -26.35 61.44 58.60
N LYS A 235 -25.64 60.39 59.05
CA LYS A 235 -24.95 60.41 60.34
C LYS A 235 -23.83 61.46 60.40
N LEU A 236 -23.14 61.72 59.29
CA LEU A 236 -22.10 62.75 59.20
C LEU A 236 -22.71 64.17 59.26
N GLU A 237 -23.90 64.34 58.68
CA GLU A 237 -24.72 65.56 58.77
C GLU A 237 -25.34 65.75 60.18
N GLU A 238 -25.63 64.66 60.89
CA GLU A 238 -26.05 64.65 62.30
C GLU A 238 -24.90 64.89 63.30
N ILE A 239 -23.62 64.90 62.88
CA ILE A 239 -22.50 65.31 63.73
C ILE A 239 -22.59 66.82 63.95
N ARG A 240 -23.20 67.20 65.08
CA ARG A 240 -23.07 68.53 65.68
C ARG A 240 -21.61 68.96 65.74
N SER A 241 -21.35 70.26 65.60
CA SER A 241 -19.99 70.77 65.68
C SER A 241 -19.35 70.38 67.03
N PRO A 242 -18.02 70.12 67.09
CA PRO A 242 -17.35 69.86 68.35
C PRO A 242 -17.59 70.95 69.40
N GLU A 243 -17.79 72.21 68.95
CA GLU A 243 -18.08 73.35 69.81
C GLU A 243 -19.45 73.24 70.51
N ASP A 244 -20.48 72.73 69.83
CA ASP A 244 -21.82 72.53 70.41
C ASP A 244 -21.82 71.48 71.51
N VAL A 245 -21.12 70.36 71.30
CA VAL A 245 -21.03 69.26 72.27
C VAL A 245 -20.21 69.67 73.48
N VAL A 246 -19.04 70.31 73.25
CA VAL A 246 -18.19 70.85 74.32
C VAL A 246 -18.92 71.91 75.13
N ARG A 247 -19.71 72.79 74.48
CA ARG A 247 -20.52 73.80 75.17
C ARG A 247 -21.66 73.17 75.98
N ALA A 248 -22.31 72.12 75.47
CA ALA A 248 -23.41 71.44 76.16
C ALA A 248 -22.95 70.70 77.42
N GLU A 249 -21.84 69.95 77.35
CA GLU A 249 -21.30 69.18 78.48
C GLU A 249 -20.61 70.05 79.54
N LEU A 250 -19.92 71.13 79.15
CA LEU A 250 -19.24 72.02 80.10
C LEU A 250 -20.19 72.99 80.81
N ALA A 251 -21.34 73.33 80.24
CA ALA A 251 -22.32 74.23 80.87
C ALA A 251 -22.75 73.80 82.29
N PRO A 252 -23.22 72.56 82.56
CA PRO A 252 -23.62 72.14 83.90
C PRO A 252 -22.44 72.13 84.89
N ALA A 253 -21.22 71.81 84.43
CA ALA A 253 -20.02 71.84 85.26
C ALA A 253 -19.67 73.27 85.70
N ILE A 254 -19.77 74.25 84.79
CA ILE A 254 -19.53 75.67 85.10
C ILE A 254 -20.58 76.21 86.09
N THR A 255 -21.86 75.84 85.94
CA THR A 255 -22.90 76.24 86.92
C THR A 255 -22.68 75.62 88.29
N ALA A 256 -22.30 74.33 88.38
CA ALA A 256 -22.03 73.68 89.67
C ALA A 256 -20.84 74.33 90.41
N ILE A 257 -19.78 74.73 89.69
CA ILE A 257 -18.66 75.49 90.26
C ILE A 257 -19.11 76.86 90.77
N LYS A 258 -19.98 77.55 90.03
CA LYS A 258 -20.55 78.85 90.44
C LYS A 258 -21.40 78.73 91.71
N GLU A 259 -22.31 77.76 91.78
CA GLU A 259 -23.16 77.54 92.95
C GLU A 259 -22.34 77.18 94.20
N MET A 260 -21.31 76.34 94.04
CA MET A 260 -20.40 76.00 95.15
C MET A 260 -19.60 77.22 95.64
N SER A 261 -19.22 78.13 94.75
CA SER A 261 -18.56 79.40 95.10
C SER A 261 -19.50 80.34 95.87
N GLU A 262 -20.75 80.49 95.42
CA GLU A 262 -21.74 81.36 96.09
C GLU A 262 -22.19 80.79 97.45
N ALA A 263 -22.24 79.47 97.60
CA ALA A 263 -22.55 78.81 98.87
C ALA A 263 -21.50 79.08 99.97
N GLN A 264 -20.21 79.13 99.62
CA GLN A 264 -19.14 79.40 100.59
C GLN A 264 -19.06 80.87 101.06
N LEU A 265 -19.71 81.81 100.37
CA LEU A 265 -19.68 83.23 100.70
C LEU A 265 -20.74 83.67 101.73
N GLN A 266 -21.78 82.87 101.98
CA GLN A 266 -22.83 83.22 102.96
C GLN A 266 -22.34 83.40 104.41
N PRO A 267 -21.48 82.53 104.98
CA PRO A 267 -21.05 82.67 106.38
C PRO A 267 -20.33 83.99 106.68
N LEU A 268 -19.55 84.50 105.72
CA LEU A 268 -18.71 85.68 105.91
C LEU A 268 -19.53 86.97 106.06
N ARG A 269 -20.59 87.16 105.27
CA ARG A 269 -21.45 88.36 105.35
C ARG A 269 -22.16 88.51 106.69
N ASN A 270 -22.44 87.42 107.38
CA ASN A 270 -23.13 87.47 108.68
C ASN A 270 -22.22 87.94 109.83
N ILE A 271 -20.90 87.74 109.70
CA ILE A 271 -19.90 88.22 110.69
C ILE A 271 -19.74 89.74 110.60
N GLU A 272 -19.73 90.28 109.37
CA GLU A 272 -19.59 91.72 109.10
C GLU A 272 -20.74 92.56 109.71
N VAL A 273 -21.99 92.07 109.58
CA VAL A 273 -23.18 92.73 110.16
C VAL A 273 -23.18 92.70 111.69
N ALA A 274 -22.61 91.66 112.31
CA ALA A 274 -22.48 91.57 113.76
C ALA A 274 -21.47 92.59 114.31
N LEU A 275 -20.32 92.74 113.64
CA LEU A 275 -19.29 93.72 114.02
C LEU A 275 -19.79 95.17 113.88
N GLY A 276 -20.49 95.50 112.79
CA GLY A 276 -21.01 96.85 112.56
C GLY A 276 -21.91 97.37 113.67
N ARG A 277 -22.80 96.52 114.24
CA ARG A 277 -23.72 96.92 115.31
C ARG A 277 -23.07 97.04 116.70
N MET A 278 -21.88 96.48 116.90
CA MET A 278 -21.13 96.64 118.16
C MET A 278 -20.26 97.91 118.17
N ALA A 279 -19.97 98.49 117.00
CA ALA A 279 -19.12 99.68 116.87
C ALA A 279 -19.78 100.97 117.40
N GLU A 280 -21.09 101.13 117.27
CA GLU A 280 -21.81 102.34 117.73
C GLU A 280 -22.07 102.38 119.26
N ALA A 281 -21.80 101.29 119.98
CA ALA A 281 -22.14 101.17 121.40
C ALA A 281 -21.17 101.89 122.38
N MET A 282 -20.06 102.47 121.91
CA MET A 282 -18.96 102.95 122.77
C MET A 282 -18.62 104.45 122.63
N GLY A 283 -19.64 105.30 122.50
CA GLY A 283 -19.49 106.76 122.61
C GLY A 283 -19.09 107.28 124.01
N HIS A 284 -19.13 106.45 125.05
CA HIS A 284 -18.81 106.82 126.43
C HIS A 284 -17.79 105.87 127.12
N ALA A 285 -16.53 106.33 127.15
CA ALA A 285 -15.48 106.08 128.17
C ALA A 285 -15.06 104.62 128.58
N SER A 286 -13.88 104.19 128.07
CA SER A 286 -12.57 104.08 128.80
C SER A 286 -12.48 103.33 130.17
N PRO A 287 -11.38 102.60 130.52
CA PRO A 287 -10.25 102.02 129.74
C PRO A 287 -9.73 100.58 130.15
N ARG A 288 -8.70 100.10 129.40
CA ARG A 288 -7.51 99.25 129.81
C ARG A 288 -7.50 97.68 129.76
N SER A 289 -6.57 97.12 128.93
CA SER A 289 -5.81 95.82 129.02
C SER A 289 -6.56 94.47 128.81
N SER A 290 -5.94 93.27 128.57
CA SER A 290 -4.64 92.75 128.01
C SER A 290 -4.53 91.20 128.23
N ALA A 291 -3.75 90.31 127.57
CA ALA A 291 -3.27 90.09 126.17
C ALA A 291 -2.47 88.72 126.07
N ALA A 292 -2.18 88.23 124.83
CA ALA A 292 -1.28 87.09 124.44
C ALA A 292 -1.76 85.62 124.73
N ASP A 293 -1.31 84.51 124.09
CA ASP A 293 -0.41 84.22 122.93
C ASP A 293 -0.68 82.81 122.26
N ARG A 294 -0.18 82.54 121.02
CA ARG A 294 0.29 81.28 120.30
C ARG A 294 -0.36 79.85 120.47
N ASP A 295 -0.10 78.78 119.66
CA ASP A 295 0.83 78.45 118.52
C ASP A 295 0.27 77.39 117.47
N ALA A 296 1.10 76.54 116.78
CA ALA A 296 0.86 75.97 115.40
C ALA A 296 0.75 74.40 115.11
N MET A 297 1.20 73.92 113.92
CA MET A 297 0.75 72.75 113.05
C MET A 297 1.83 71.58 112.85
N PRO A 298 1.96 70.65 111.81
CA PRO A 298 1.26 70.30 110.50
C PRO A 298 1.20 68.78 109.96
N THR A 299 0.35 68.50 108.92
CA THR A 299 0.49 67.67 107.63
C THR A 299 0.71 66.11 107.42
N ASN A 300 0.35 65.63 106.16
CA ASN A 300 0.79 64.45 105.30
C ASN A 300 -0.30 63.36 104.91
N GLU A 301 -0.34 62.50 103.83
CA GLU A 301 0.30 62.33 102.46
C GLU A 301 -0.33 61.22 101.49
N ILE A 302 -0.15 61.33 100.15
CA ILE A 302 0.12 60.33 99.01
C ILE A 302 -0.80 59.09 98.60
N VAL A 303 -1.52 59.15 97.42
CA VAL A 303 -1.42 58.46 96.04
C VAL A 303 -0.83 56.99 95.86
N PRO A 304 -1.00 56.08 94.78
CA PRO A 304 -1.75 55.95 93.44
C PRO A 304 -2.42 54.53 93.07
N ARG A 305 -2.81 54.22 91.77
CA ARG A 305 -2.30 53.08 90.87
C ARG A 305 -3.27 52.05 90.08
N LYS A 306 -2.96 51.73 88.78
CA LYS A 306 -3.10 50.41 87.98
C LYS A 306 -4.51 49.86 87.49
N ARG A 307 -4.76 48.86 86.57
CA ARG A 307 -4.03 48.02 85.52
C ARG A 307 -4.93 47.15 84.50
N TRP A 308 -4.69 47.21 83.16
CA TRP A 308 -4.69 46.15 82.05
C TRP A 308 -5.86 45.15 81.63
N TRP A 309 -5.97 44.95 80.28
CA TRP A 309 -6.33 43.73 79.45
C TRP A 309 -7.78 43.16 79.53
N HIS A 310 -8.34 42.28 78.67
CA HIS A 310 -7.93 41.34 77.56
C HIS A 310 -8.84 41.53 76.30
N LEU A 311 -8.52 41.16 75.05
CA LEU A 311 -8.24 39.85 74.41
C LEU A 311 -9.41 38.83 74.41
N TRP A 312 -10.22 38.81 73.34
CA TRP A 312 -10.28 37.74 72.32
C TRP A 312 -10.74 38.34 70.98
#